data_AF-A0A1A5NZ05-F1
#
_entry.id   AF-A0A1A5NZ05-F1
#
_cell.length_a   1.000
_cell.length_b   1.000
_cell.length_c   1.000
_cell.angle_alpha   90.00
_cell.angle_beta   90.00
_cell.angle_gamma   90.00
#
_symmetry.space_group_name_H-M   'P 1'
#
loop_
_entity.id
_entity.type
_entity.pdbx_description
1 polymer ?
#
loop_
_entity_poly.entity_id
_entity_poly.type
_entity_poly.pdbx_seq_one_letter_code
_entity_poly.pdbx_strand_id
1 'polypeptide(L)'
;MVLHPSRCSPGERVLGRDAYAHVDAEYPEGWSNGVLRIAASGEDVVSEAEAPHVTRGVHRVASFRAVRDGLVARGRAYWTGPGADPLPAR
;
A
#
# COMPACT_ATOMS: atom_id res chain seq x y z
N MET A 1 2.91 -3.27 0.95
CA MET A 1 3.69 -2.22 0.28
C MET A 1 2.90 -0.94 0.27
N VAL A 2 3.60 0.09 0.72
CA VAL A 2 3.08 1.43 0.93
C VAL A 2 3.55 2.27 -0.24
N LEU A 3 2.64 2.82 -1.05
CA LEU A 3 2.99 3.65 -2.21
C LEU A 3 2.79 5.12 -1.84
N HIS A 4 3.65 6.00 -2.35
CA HIS A 4 3.66 7.43 -2.06
C HIS A 4 2.27 8.07 -2.33
N PRO A 5 1.56 8.61 -1.32
CA PRO A 5 0.18 9.09 -1.47
C PRO A 5 0.03 10.25 -2.46
N SER A 6 1.13 10.96 -2.76
CA SER A 6 1.15 12.11 -3.69
C SER A 6 1.58 11.79 -5.13
N ARG A 7 1.92 10.54 -5.47
CA ARG A 7 2.31 10.15 -6.84
C ARG A 7 1.37 9.14 -7.50
N CYS A 8 0.49 8.50 -6.73
CA CYS A 8 -0.49 7.60 -7.33
C CYS A 8 -1.65 8.36 -7.97
N SER A 9 -1.68 8.34 -9.29
CA SER A 9 -2.95 8.50 -10.02
C SER A 9 -3.83 7.27 -9.77
N PRO A 10 -5.17 7.43 -9.66
CA PRO A 10 -6.08 6.30 -9.63
C PRO A 10 -5.77 5.31 -10.77
N GLY A 11 -5.56 4.04 -10.44
CA GLY A 11 -5.30 2.98 -11.42
C GLY A 11 -3.85 2.82 -11.87
N GLU A 12 -2.87 3.48 -11.23
CA GLU A 12 -1.45 3.25 -11.50
C GLU A 12 -1.06 1.77 -11.34
N ARG A 13 -0.17 1.28 -12.22
CA ARG A 13 0.33 -0.11 -12.21
C ARG A 13 1.84 -0.12 -12.29
N VAL A 14 2.48 -0.79 -11.34
CA VAL A 14 3.91 -1.11 -11.37
C VAL A 14 4.07 -2.59 -11.73
N LEU A 15 4.82 -2.88 -12.80
CA LEU A 15 4.99 -4.23 -13.33
C LEU A 15 6.44 -4.70 -13.12
N GLY A 16 6.59 -5.92 -12.60
CA GLY A 16 7.89 -6.52 -12.36
C GLY A 16 8.47 -6.16 -10.99
N ARG A 17 9.22 -7.12 -10.42
CA ARG A 17 9.80 -7.03 -9.08
C ARG A 17 10.80 -5.86 -8.96
N ASP A 18 11.62 -5.64 -9.97
CA ASP A 18 12.70 -4.66 -9.88
C ASP A 18 12.13 -3.23 -9.94
N ALA A 19 11.15 -2.97 -10.83
CA ALA A 19 10.43 -1.71 -10.84
C ALA A 19 9.67 -1.46 -9.53
N TYR A 20 9.05 -2.51 -8.98
CA TYR A 20 8.36 -2.47 -7.69
C TYR A 20 9.32 -2.10 -6.55
N ALA A 21 10.47 -2.76 -6.45
CA ALA A 21 11.47 -2.47 -5.43
C ALA A 21 12.08 -1.07 -5.61
N HIS A 22 12.26 -0.62 -6.86
CA HIS A 22 12.79 0.70 -7.18
C HIS A 22 11.87 1.82 -6.71
N VAL A 23 10.56 1.73 -6.96
CA VAL A 23 9.58 2.72 -6.49
C VAL A 23 9.60 2.84 -4.96
N ASP A 24 9.70 1.72 -4.24
CA ASP A 24 9.81 1.75 -2.78
C ASP A 24 11.15 2.34 -2.33
N ALA A 25 12.26 1.98 -2.99
CA ALA A 25 13.60 2.43 -2.61
C ALA A 25 13.81 3.94 -2.83
N GLU A 26 13.16 4.53 -3.82
CA GLU A 26 13.28 5.96 -4.14
C GLU A 26 12.39 6.87 -3.26
N TYR A 27 11.66 6.33 -2.29
CA TYR A 27 10.84 7.16 -1.40
C TYR A 27 11.74 8.08 -0.56
N PRO A 28 11.67 9.41 -0.77
CA PRO A 28 12.71 10.33 -0.32
C PRO A 28 12.74 10.54 1.20
N GLU A 29 11.63 10.27 1.89
CA GLU A 29 11.49 10.54 3.31
C GLU A 29 11.73 9.31 4.19
N GLY A 30 11.99 8.14 3.58
CA GLY A 30 12.08 6.85 4.27
C GLY A 30 10.72 6.30 4.71
N TRP A 31 10.66 4.98 4.92
CA TRP A 31 9.41 4.30 5.30
C TRP A 31 9.32 4.05 6.80
N SER A 32 8.14 4.31 7.36
CA SER A 32 7.73 3.80 8.67
C SER A 32 6.31 3.28 8.54
N ASN A 33 6.05 2.06 9.03
CA ASN A 33 4.74 1.44 8.95
C ASN A 33 4.36 0.78 10.28
N GLY A 34 3.16 1.05 10.77
CA GLY A 34 2.55 0.34 11.88
C GLY A 34 1.48 -0.62 11.37
N VAL A 35 1.75 -1.93 11.41
CA VAL A 35 0.74 -2.93 11.02
C VAL A 35 -0.38 -2.97 12.05
N LEU A 36 -1.62 -2.81 11.58
CA LEU A 36 -2.82 -2.86 12.42
C LEU A 36 -3.45 -4.25 12.44
N ARG A 37 -3.54 -4.90 11.26
CA ARG A 37 -4.15 -6.22 11.11
C ARG A 37 -3.56 -6.96 9.93
N ILE A 38 -3.51 -8.29 10.05
CA ILE A 38 -3.28 -9.20 8.94
C ILE A 38 -4.40 -10.25 8.96
N ALA A 39 -4.96 -10.54 7.80
CA ALA A 39 -5.89 -11.64 7.58
C ALA A 39 -5.42 -12.45 6.35
N ALA A 40 -5.55 -13.77 6.42
CA ALA A 40 -5.17 -14.65 5.33
C ALA A 40 -6.27 -15.69 5.08
N SER A 41 -6.50 -16.02 3.80
CA SER A 41 -7.42 -17.07 3.39
C SER A 41 -6.89 -17.72 2.12
N GLY A 42 -6.49 -19.00 2.23
CA GLY A 42 -5.82 -19.71 1.15
C GLY A 42 -4.57 -18.96 0.68
N GLU A 43 -4.61 -18.49 -0.55
CA GLU A 43 -3.52 -17.78 -1.20
C GLU A 43 -3.71 -16.25 -1.21
N ASP A 44 -4.77 -15.74 -0.60
CA ASP A 44 -5.02 -14.30 -0.47
C ASP A 44 -4.62 -13.81 0.93
N VAL A 45 -3.88 -12.70 0.97
CA VAL A 45 -3.44 -12.03 2.20
C VAL A 45 -3.86 -10.57 2.16
N VAL A 46 -4.48 -10.11 3.24
CA VAL A 46 -4.84 -8.71 3.47
C VAL A 46 -4.08 -8.18 4.66
N SER A 47 -3.49 -7.00 4.51
CA SER A 47 -2.85 -6.26 5.60
C SER A 47 -3.39 -4.85 5.68
N GLU A 48 -3.72 -4.41 6.90
CA GLU A 48 -4.03 -3.03 7.24
C GLU A 48 -2.81 -2.42 7.95
N ALA A 49 -2.40 -1.22 7.57
CA ALA A 49 -1.30 -0.51 8.22
C ALA A 49 -1.50 1.00 8.23
N GLU A 50 -0.88 1.65 9.21
CA GLU A 50 -0.65 3.10 9.24
C GLU A 50 0.73 3.42 8.69
N ALA A 51 0.81 4.51 7.94
CA ALA A 51 2.03 5.09 7.39
C ALA A 51 2.10 6.56 7.83
N PRO A 52 2.81 6.86 8.94
CA PRO A 52 2.98 8.23 9.40
C PRO A 52 3.81 9.05 8.41
N HIS A 53 3.29 10.20 8.01
CA HIS A 53 4.01 11.17 7.18
C HIS A 53 4.22 12.46 7.98
N VAL A 54 5.47 12.94 8.03
CA VAL A 54 5.87 14.06 8.90
C VAL A 54 5.02 15.32 8.66
N THR A 55 4.80 15.69 7.40
CA THR A 55 4.10 16.92 7.02
C THR A 55 2.63 16.71 6.61
N ARG A 56 2.22 15.46 6.33
CA ARG A 56 0.87 15.16 5.78
C ARG A 56 -0.01 14.36 6.74
N GLY A 57 0.47 14.04 7.93
CA GLY A 57 -0.26 13.26 8.93
C GLY A 57 -0.25 11.76 8.64
N VAL A 58 -1.15 11.02 9.28
CA VAL A 58 -1.17 9.56 9.17
C VAL A 58 -2.00 9.12 7.98
N HIS A 59 -1.38 8.39 7.05
CA HIS A 59 -2.07 7.68 5.99
C HIS A 59 -2.38 6.25 6.43
N ARG A 60 -3.44 5.67 5.88
CA ARG A 60 -3.83 4.27 6.08
C ARG A 60 -3.88 3.52 4.77
N VAL A 61 -3.50 2.25 4.84
CA VAL A 61 -3.54 1.35 3.70
C VAL A 61 -4.23 0.06 4.00
N ALA A 62 -5.08 -0.37 3.06
CA ALA A 62 -5.49 -1.76 2.91
C ALA A 62 -4.75 -2.36 1.71
N SER A 63 -3.89 -3.34 1.96
CA SER A 63 -3.06 -4.01 0.95
C SER A 63 -3.52 -5.45 0.78
N PHE A 64 -3.89 -5.81 -0.45
CA PHE A 64 -4.34 -7.13 -0.87
C PHE A 64 -3.23 -7.79 -1.69
N ARG A 65 -2.88 -9.03 -1.37
CA ARG A 65 -1.83 -9.80 -2.03
C ARG A 65 -2.37 -11.16 -2.43
N ALA A 66 -2.10 -11.54 -3.67
CA ALA A 66 -2.21 -12.93 -4.10
C ALA A 66 -0.82 -13.55 -4.01
N VAL A 67 -0.73 -14.66 -3.29
CA VAL A 67 0.47 -15.46 -3.08
C VAL A 67 0.39 -16.70 -3.97
N ARG A 68 1.50 -17.09 -4.59
CA ARG A 68 1.63 -18.32 -5.38
C ARG A 68 3.00 -18.89 -5.11
N ASP A 69 3.09 -20.18 -4.79
CA ASP A 69 4.36 -20.86 -4.47
C ASP A 69 5.20 -20.12 -3.41
N GLY A 70 4.52 -19.54 -2.40
CA GLY A 70 5.16 -18.76 -1.33
C GLY A 70 5.64 -17.36 -1.73
N LEU A 71 5.40 -16.93 -2.97
CA LEU A 71 5.80 -15.62 -3.49
C LEU A 71 4.60 -14.71 -3.73
N VAL A 72 4.77 -13.39 -3.56
CA VAL A 72 3.74 -12.42 -3.95
C VAL A 72 3.68 -12.33 -5.47
N ALA A 73 2.62 -12.86 -6.06
CA ALA A 73 2.41 -12.86 -7.51
C ALA A 73 1.71 -11.58 -8.00
N ARG A 74 0.86 -10.99 -7.16
CA ARG A 74 0.08 -9.79 -7.47
C ARG A 74 -0.25 -9.03 -6.19
N GLY A 75 -0.36 -7.70 -6.29
CA GLY A 75 -0.86 -6.89 -5.21
C GLY A 75 -1.71 -5.71 -5.66
N ARG A 76 -2.56 -5.23 -4.77
CA ARG A 76 -3.31 -3.98 -4.89
C ARG A 76 -3.35 -3.30 -3.54
N ALA A 77 -3.12 -2.00 -3.51
CA ALA A 77 -3.17 -1.21 -2.29
C ALA A 77 -4.17 -0.07 -2.46
N TYR A 78 -4.96 0.18 -1.42
CA TYR A 78 -5.85 1.32 -1.33
C TYR A 78 -5.39 2.23 -0.21
N TRP A 79 -5.28 3.51 -0.53
CA TRP A 79 -4.76 4.56 0.35
C TRP A 79 -5.89 5.47 0.77
N THR A 80 -5.87 5.86 2.04
CA THR A 80 -6.67 6.98 2.55
C THR A 80 -5.84 7.78 3.55
N GLY A 81 -6.28 8.99 3.87
CA GLY A 81 -5.57 9.89 4.76
C GLY A 81 -6.09 11.32 4.63
N PRO A 82 -5.41 12.29 5.26
CA PRO A 82 -5.77 13.69 5.16
C PRO A 82 -5.87 14.15 3.70
N GLY A 83 -7.01 14.73 3.33
CA GLY A 83 -7.28 15.22 1.97
C GLY A 83 -7.67 14.14 0.95
N ALA A 84 -7.88 12.89 1.36
CA ALA A 84 -8.44 11.87 0.48
C ALA A 84 -9.93 12.12 0.18
N ASP A 85 -10.39 11.62 -0.97
CA ASP A 85 -11.81 11.65 -1.34
C ASP A 85 -12.66 11.04 -0.22
N PRO A 86 -13.86 11.60 0.04
CA PRO A 86 -14.76 11.05 1.03
C PRO A 86 -15.07 9.60 0.71
N LEU A 87 -15.29 8.80 1.75
CA LEU A 87 -15.76 7.42 1.57
C LEU A 87 -17.03 7.45 0.71
N PRO A 88 -17.20 6.47 -0.20
CA PRO A 88 -18.47 6.33 -0.92
C PRO A 88 -19.61 6.30 0.09
N ALA A 89 -20.71 7.01 -0.21
CA ALA A 89 -21.91 6.91 0.61
C ALA A 89 -22.34 5.45 0.71
N ARG A 90 -22.75 5.05 1.91
CA ARG A 90 -23.12 3.67 2.23
C ARG A 90 -24.47 3.31 1.65
#